data_AF-A0A158KV68-F1
#
_entry.id   AF-A0A158KV68-F1
#
_cell.length_a   1.000
_cell.length_b   1.000
_cell.length_c   1.000
_cell.angle_alpha   90.00
_cell.angle_beta   90.00
_cell.angle_gamma   90.00
#
_symmetry.space_group_name_H-M   'P 1'
#
loop_
_entity.id
_entity.type
_entity.pdbx_description
1 polymer ?
#
loop_
_entity_poly.entity_id
_entity_poly.type
_entity_poly.pdbx_seq_one_letter_code
_entity_poly.pdbx_strand_id
1 'polypeptide(L)'
;MPTVIIKAFSAKKLPSPILVATWVQNWTAAAGGVWNAPTYNDDECTVTVNGIAVAAATTPVQGTVDNYNETHPGNDMITVSVH
;
A
#
# COMPACT_ATOMS: atom_id res chain seq x y z
N MET A 1 -16.14 0.01 1.16
CA MET A 1 -15.10 -0.56 0.29
C MET A 1 -13.78 -0.04 0.82
N PRO A 2 -12.90 -0.89 1.36
CA PRO A 2 -11.68 -0.36 1.95
C PRO A 2 -10.77 0.33 0.94
N THR A 3 -10.02 1.32 1.40
CA THR A 3 -9.06 2.11 0.63
C THR A 3 -7.74 2.17 1.38
N VAL A 4 -6.67 1.76 0.71
CA VAL A 4 -5.30 1.90 1.17
C VAL A 4 -4.71 3.16 0.56
N ILE A 5 -4.14 4.02 1.40
CA ILE A 5 -3.44 5.23 0.98
C ILE A 5 -2.02 5.13 1.51
N ILE A 6 -1.05 5.01 0.61
CA ILE A 6 0.38 5.09 0.92
C ILE A 6 0.82 6.53 0.62
N LYS A 7 1.48 7.17 1.58
CA LYS A 7 2.03 8.53 1.41
C LYS A 7 3.53 8.53 1.62
N ALA A 8 4.23 9.37 0.86
CA ALA A 8 5.64 9.66 1.04
C ALA A 8 5.86 11.18 1.20
N PHE A 9 7.10 11.62 1.45
CA PHE A 9 7.43 13.04 1.46
C PHE A 9 7.31 13.71 0.06
N SER A 10 7.40 12.92 -1.01
CA SER A 10 7.23 13.38 -2.39
C SER A 10 6.93 12.22 -3.34
N ALA A 11 6.43 12.53 -4.54
CA ALA A 11 6.24 11.56 -5.62
C ALA A 11 7.46 10.66 -5.91
N LYS A 12 8.66 11.22 -5.81
CA LYS A 12 9.93 10.50 -6.07
C LYS A 12 10.30 9.50 -4.97
N LYS A 13 9.68 9.62 -3.79
CA LYS A 13 9.88 8.75 -2.64
C LYS A 13 8.77 7.71 -2.50
N LEU A 14 7.73 7.78 -3.33
CA LEU A 14 6.75 6.71 -3.41
C LEU A 14 7.40 5.44 -3.98
N PRO A 15 6.93 4.25 -3.54
CA PRO A 15 7.33 2.99 -4.13
C PRO A 15 6.92 2.96 -5.61
N SER A 16 7.78 2.38 -6.45
CA SER A 16 7.51 2.33 -7.89
C SER A 16 6.20 1.58 -8.21
N PRO A 17 5.52 1.91 -9.32
CA PRO A 17 4.28 1.23 -9.72
C PRO A 17 4.39 -0.30 -9.79
N ILE A 18 5.55 -0.81 -10.22
CA ILE A 18 5.79 -2.25 -10.32
C ILE A 18 5.91 -2.92 -8.95
N LEU A 19 6.51 -2.21 -7.98
CA LEU A 19 6.64 -2.69 -6.62
C LEU A 19 5.28 -2.74 -5.93
N VAL A 20 4.47 -1.67 -6.05
CA VAL A 20 3.11 -1.67 -5.49
C VAL A 20 2.21 -2.70 -6.16
N ALA A 21 2.32 -2.91 -7.47
CA ALA A 21 1.59 -4.00 -8.14
C ALA A 21 1.95 -5.38 -7.56
N THR A 22 3.23 -5.60 -7.22
CA THR A 22 3.68 -6.83 -6.55
C THR A 22 3.09 -6.95 -5.14
N TRP A 23 3.05 -5.84 -4.40
CA TRP A 23 2.40 -5.81 -3.08
C TRP A 23 0.91 -6.15 -3.17
N VAL A 24 0.21 -5.57 -4.14
CA VAL A 24 -1.21 -5.85 -4.38
C VAL A 24 -1.47 -7.34 -4.66
N GLN A 25 -0.61 -8.00 -5.44
CA GLN A 25 -0.70 -9.45 -5.65
C GLN A 25 -0.52 -10.23 -4.35
N ASN A 26 0.45 -9.85 -3.52
CA ASN A 26 0.69 -10.47 -2.22
C ASN A 26 -0.45 -10.23 -1.23
N TRP A 27 -1.01 -9.02 -1.19
CA TRP A 27 -2.17 -8.70 -0.35
C TRP A 27 -3.41 -9.48 -0.78
N THR A 28 -3.62 -9.64 -2.09
CA THR A 28 -4.69 -10.48 -2.64
C THR A 28 -4.52 -11.93 -2.19
N ALA A 29 -3.30 -12.47 -2.23
CA ALA A 29 -3.04 -13.83 -1.77
C ALA A 29 -3.20 -13.99 -0.24
N ALA A 30 -2.87 -12.96 0.55
CA ALA A 30 -2.90 -13.02 2.01
C ALA A 30 -4.29 -12.77 2.62
N ALA A 31 -5.05 -11.81 2.10
CA ALA A 31 -6.34 -11.39 2.65
C ALA A 31 -7.54 -11.74 1.76
N GLY A 32 -7.32 -12.16 0.53
CA GLY A 32 -8.38 -12.31 -0.48
C GLY A 32 -8.88 -10.97 -0.99
N GLY A 33 -10.12 -10.95 -1.46
CA GLY A 33 -10.74 -9.75 -2.06
C GLY A 33 -10.26 -9.44 -3.48
N VAL A 34 -10.79 -8.37 -4.04
CA VAL A 34 -10.42 -7.85 -5.36
C VAL A 34 -9.75 -6.51 -5.17
N TRP A 35 -8.43 -6.51 -5.27
CA TRP A 35 -7.60 -5.32 -5.16
C TRP A 35 -7.42 -4.69 -6.53
N ASN A 36 -7.74 -3.41 -6.66
CA ASN A 36 -7.62 -2.69 -7.92
C ASN A 36 -6.18 -2.22 -8.17
N ALA A 37 -5.91 -1.81 -9.41
CA ALA A 37 -4.61 -1.22 -9.75
C ALA A 37 -4.35 0.05 -8.92
N PRO A 38 -3.09 0.29 -8.49
CA PRO A 38 -2.73 1.49 -7.77
C PRO A 38 -2.88 2.74 -8.65
N THR A 39 -3.39 3.80 -8.05
CA THR A 39 -3.44 5.14 -8.66
C THR A 39 -2.46 6.05 -7.93
N TYR A 40 -1.66 6.79 -8.67
CA TYR A 40 -0.66 7.71 -8.13
C TYR A 40 -1.11 9.15 -8.33
N ASN A 41 -1.03 9.95 -7.28
CA ASN A 41 -1.28 11.39 -7.34
C ASN A 41 -0.30 12.10 -6.42
N ASP A 42 0.57 12.93 -6.98
CA ASP A 42 1.63 13.63 -6.26
C ASP A 42 2.43 12.68 -5.33
N ASP A 43 2.32 12.85 -4.02
CA ASP A 43 3.00 12.10 -2.98
C ASP A 43 2.15 10.95 -2.39
N GLU A 44 1.03 10.62 -3.02
CA GLU A 44 0.12 9.54 -2.62
C GLU A 44 -0.02 8.43 -3.67
N CYS A 45 -0.13 7.19 -3.18
CA CYS A 45 -0.54 6.02 -3.94
C CYS A 45 -1.79 5.40 -3.29
N THR A 46 -2.88 5.31 -4.04
CA THR A 46 -4.17 4.78 -3.57
C THR A 46 -4.49 3.42 -4.19
N VAL A 47 -4.94 2.48 -3.39
CA VAL A 47 -5.47 1.17 -3.82
C VAL A 47 -6.83 0.95 -3.19
N THR A 48 -7.84 0.67 -4.00
CA THR A 48 -9.17 0.29 -3.51
C THR A 48 -9.31 -1.23 -3.52
N VAL A 49 -10.02 -1.77 -2.52
CA VAL A 49 -10.25 -3.21 -2.39
C VAL A 49 -11.72 -3.54 -2.16
N ASN A 50 -12.21 -4.55 -2.87
CA ASN A 50 -13.57 -5.05 -2.76
C ASN A 50 -13.62 -6.43 -2.10
N GLY A 51 -14.72 -6.73 -1.40
CA GLY A 51 -15.00 -8.07 -0.89
C GLY A 51 -14.33 -8.44 0.44
N ILE A 52 -13.62 -7.51 1.09
CA ILE A 52 -13.06 -7.70 2.44
C ILE A 52 -13.31 -6.48 3.33
N ALA A 53 -13.23 -6.68 4.64
CA ALA A 53 -13.32 -5.60 5.64
C ALA A 53 -11.97 -4.89 5.82
N VAL A 54 -12.00 -3.65 6.34
CA VAL A 54 -10.81 -2.83 6.62
C VAL A 54 -9.78 -3.61 7.43
N ALA A 55 -10.21 -4.23 8.54
CA ALA A 55 -9.32 -4.99 9.42
C ALA A 55 -8.55 -6.12 8.71
N ALA A 56 -9.18 -6.80 7.75
CA ALA A 56 -8.53 -7.86 6.97
C ALA A 56 -7.50 -7.31 5.98
N ALA A 57 -7.74 -6.11 5.43
CA ALA A 57 -6.78 -5.41 4.58
C ALA A 57 -5.60 -4.82 5.38
N THR A 58 -5.85 -4.34 6.60
CA THR A 58 -4.85 -3.63 7.41
C THR A 58 -3.61 -4.47 7.71
N THR A 59 -3.77 -5.71 8.19
CA THR A 59 -2.63 -6.54 8.62
C THR A 59 -1.57 -6.76 7.53
N PRO A 60 -1.89 -7.27 6.33
CA PRO A 60 -0.87 -7.48 5.29
C PRO A 60 -0.29 -6.17 4.75
N VAL A 61 -1.09 -5.11 4.68
CA VAL A 61 -0.66 -3.79 4.20
C VAL A 61 0.34 -3.17 5.17
N GLN A 62 0.03 -3.17 6.46
CA GLN A 62 0.91 -2.62 7.49
C GLN A 62 2.25 -3.36 7.51
N GLY A 63 2.24 -4.70 7.53
CA GLY A 63 3.47 -5.48 7.51
C GLY A 63 4.33 -5.25 6.26
N THR A 64 3.69 -5.01 5.10
CA THR A 64 4.41 -4.68 3.86
C THR A 64 5.13 -3.33 3.97
N VAL A 65 4.45 -2.32 4.51
CA VAL A 65 4.98 -0.97 4.69
C VAL A 65 6.08 -0.93 5.76
N ASP A 66 5.90 -1.66 6.86
CA ASP A 66 6.91 -1.79 7.91
C ASP A 66 8.20 -2.41 7.34
N ASN A 67 8.09 -3.54 6.64
CA ASN A 67 9.24 -4.19 5.99
C ASN A 67 9.93 -3.30 4.95
N TYR A 68 9.16 -2.53 4.17
CA TYR A 68 9.73 -1.59 3.21
C TYR A 68 10.54 -0.51 3.94
N ASN A 69 9.98 0.07 5.01
CA ASN A 69 10.63 1.11 5.78
C ASN A 69 11.90 0.62 6.52
N GLU A 70 11.95 -0.65 6.96
CA GLU A 70 13.17 -1.24 7.54
C GLU A 70 14.36 -1.21 6.57
N THR A 71 14.09 -1.26 5.26
CA THR A 71 15.12 -1.21 4.21
C THR A 71 15.32 0.20 3.62
N HIS A 72 14.49 1.18 4.01
CA HIS A 72 14.49 2.56 3.51
C HIS A 72 14.43 3.59 4.65
N PRO A 73 15.45 3.64 5.54
CA PRO A 73 15.41 4.52 6.70
C PRO A 73 15.55 6.01 6.34
N GLY A 74 14.94 6.87 7.15
CA GLY A 74 15.08 8.33 7.03
C GLY A 74 14.03 8.96 6.11
N ASN A 75 14.47 9.82 5.18
CA ASN A 75 13.57 10.62 4.33
C ASN A 75 12.83 9.81 3.25
N ASP A 76 13.08 8.51 3.17
CA ASP A 76 12.55 7.61 2.16
C ASP A 76 11.43 6.71 2.73
N MET A 77 11.11 6.89 4.01
CA MET A 77 10.02 6.19 4.66
C MET A 77 8.66 6.65 4.12
N ILE A 78 7.74 5.69 4.08
CA ILE A 78 6.35 5.89 3.69
C ILE A 78 5.44 5.66 4.90
N THR A 79 4.25 6.27 4.85
CA THR A 79 3.17 6.02 5.81
C THR A 79 2.01 5.36 5.08
N VAL A 80 1.15 4.66 5.82
CA VAL A 80 -0.02 4.03 5.25
C VAL A 80 -1.25 4.23 6.12
N SER A 81 -2.40 4.35 5.48
CA SER A 81 -3.69 4.37 6.15
C SER A 81 -4.68 3.48 5.39
N VAL A 82 -5.49 2.74 6.14
CA VAL A 82 -6.52 1.84 5.58
C VAL A 82 -7.86 2.25 6.17
N HIS A 83 -8.83 2.57 5.32
CA HIS A 83 -10.15 3.11 5.69
C HIS A 83 -11.27 2.34 4.99
#